data_AF-A0A2I0FBL6-F1
#
_entry.id   AF-A0A2I0FBL6-F1
#
_cell.length_a   1.000
_cell.length_b   1.000
_cell.length_c   1.000
_cell.angle_alpha   90.00
_cell.angle_beta   90.00
_cell.angle_gamma   90.00
#
_symmetry.space_group_name_H-M   'P 1'
#
loop_
_entity.id
_entity.type
_entity.pdbx_description
1 polymer ?
#
loop_
_entity_poly.entity_id
_entity_poly.type
_entity_poly.pdbx_seq_one_letter_code
_entity_poly.pdbx_strand_id
1 'polypeptide(L)'
;MVRFIVLIALLLAGAIAAPYLMGNKGYVMIAAGDYIIDATVSSAVVMVIGFYFTLLAIEALINRLTYSLGWFNRYHQARAKIQTEKGILALASGDFKRAETLTLKAAKKAQVPVLNYLAAAQSAQGLGNEAKRDEYLLLAHQNAHKDTFAVELTQAKLQVEQQQFEQAFASLSVLHDKHPKNKVVLALFKNVCIERKEWSQLLSIISALQKQKLLTANEADELRKNSHFQHLGEVAKQQGSTGLLDTWSSLPKTLKHDGRYLAETASLLMARNDDQSAYLLIMDALGNELYPELVSLTPKLNLTDYHALIERLKRLQQSREGSGLLAVCIGQLMVKEGRWGEAVEELSQGISQSPSTFAYVALAQAYEKLGRVNEANTTYKQSLSYHQQA
;
A
#
# COMPACT_ATOMS: atom_id res chain seq x y z
N MET A 1 4.19 -50.94 44.49
CA MET A 1 3.24 -51.89 43.88
C MET A 1 3.25 -53.24 44.61
N VAL A 2 4.29 -54.08 44.48
CA VAL A 2 4.31 -55.46 45.06
C VAL A 2 4.15 -55.50 46.59
N ARG A 3 4.86 -54.65 47.34
CA ARG A 3 4.73 -54.58 48.81
C ARG A 3 3.32 -54.20 49.30
N PHE A 4 2.62 -53.38 48.52
CA PHE A 4 1.27 -52.93 48.83
C PHE A 4 0.23 -54.04 48.56
N ILE A 5 0.42 -54.79 47.48
CA ILE A 5 -0.41 -55.96 47.14
C ILE A 5 -0.23 -57.07 48.18
N VAL A 6 0.99 -57.32 48.65
CA VAL A 6 1.26 -58.32 49.70
C VAL A 6 0.63 -57.91 51.04
N LEU A 7 0.71 -56.63 51.43
CA LEU A 7 0.05 -56.13 52.64
C LEU A 7 -1.47 -56.26 52.56
N ILE A 8 -2.08 -55.93 51.41
CA ILE A 8 -3.52 -56.07 51.20
C ILE A 8 -3.93 -57.55 51.20
N ALA A 9 -3.14 -58.43 50.58
CA ALA A 9 -3.39 -59.87 50.59
C ALA A 9 -3.31 -60.45 52.01
N LEU A 10 -2.37 -59.98 52.84
CA LEU A 10 -2.24 -60.38 54.23
C LEU A 10 -3.41 -59.87 55.10
N LEU A 11 -3.87 -58.65 54.84
CA LEU A 11 -5.01 -58.03 55.53
C LEU A 11 -6.34 -58.71 55.14
N LEU A 12 -6.50 -59.06 53.86
CA LEU A 12 -7.60 -59.90 53.35
C LEU A 12 -7.57 -61.30 53.97
N ALA A 13 -6.40 -61.94 54.01
CA ALA A 13 -6.25 -63.26 54.64
C ALA A 13 -6.60 -63.21 56.13
N GLY A 14 -6.18 -62.17 56.85
CA GLY A 14 -6.55 -61.93 58.24
C GLY A 14 -8.05 -61.68 58.43
N ALA A 15 -8.67 -60.85 57.59
CA ALA A 15 -10.10 -60.54 57.64
C ALA A 15 -10.98 -61.76 57.30
N ILE A 16 -10.51 -62.66 56.44
CA ILE A 16 -11.18 -63.92 56.10
C ILE A 16 -10.96 -64.97 57.20
N ALA A 17 -9.75 -65.08 57.76
CA ALA A 17 -9.40 -66.11 58.74
C ALA A 17 -9.90 -65.81 60.17
N ALA A 18 -9.93 -64.55 60.60
CA ALA A 18 -10.31 -64.17 61.97
C ALA A 18 -11.74 -64.62 62.37
N PRO A 19 -12.77 -64.51 61.52
CA PRO A 19 -14.12 -64.97 61.85
C PRO A 19 -14.25 -66.51 61.91
N TYR A 20 -13.44 -67.24 61.15
CA TYR A 20 -13.42 -68.71 61.21
C TYR A 20 -12.82 -69.24 62.52
N LEU A 21 -11.93 -68.47 63.16
CA LEU A 21 -11.32 -68.82 64.44
C LEU A 21 -12.17 -68.43 65.65
N MET A 22 -13.05 -67.43 65.54
CA MET A 22 -13.83 -66.88 66.67
C MET A 22 -15.25 -67.45 66.83
N GLY A 23 -15.68 -68.41 66.00
CA GLY A 23 -16.94 -69.17 66.21
C GLY A 23 -18.25 -68.40 65.96
N ASN A 24 -18.23 -67.07 65.88
CA ASN A 24 -19.40 -66.23 65.58
C ASN A 24 -19.28 -65.60 64.20
N LYS A 25 -20.05 -66.13 63.24
CA LYS A 25 -20.19 -65.53 61.91
C LYS A 25 -21.16 -64.36 62.01
N GLY A 26 -20.65 -63.14 62.16
CA GLY A 26 -21.50 -61.95 62.08
C GLY A 26 -22.35 -61.97 60.80
N TYR A 27 -23.61 -61.53 60.89
CA TYR A 27 -24.60 -61.56 59.82
C TYR A 27 -24.89 -60.16 59.30
N VAL A 28 -24.94 -60.00 57.98
CA VAL A 28 -25.27 -58.75 57.28
C VAL A 28 -26.42 -59.05 56.32
N MET A 29 -27.55 -58.39 56.54
CA MET A 29 -28.71 -58.43 55.65
C MET A 29 -28.81 -57.10 54.91
N ILE A 30 -28.80 -57.17 53.59
CA ILE A 30 -29.05 -56.00 52.73
C ILE A 30 -30.38 -56.23 52.03
N ALA A 31 -31.39 -55.44 52.39
CA ALA A 31 -32.71 -55.49 51.78
C ALA A 31 -32.92 -54.30 50.84
N ALA A 32 -33.25 -54.56 49.58
CA ALA A 32 -33.56 -53.55 48.57
C ALA A 32 -34.83 -53.96 47.81
N GLY A 33 -35.99 -53.43 48.25
CA GLY A 33 -37.30 -53.88 47.74
C GLY A 33 -37.55 -55.35 48.08
N ASP A 34 -37.89 -56.16 47.08
CA ASP A 34 -38.12 -57.61 47.23
C ASP A 34 -36.81 -58.44 47.23
N TYR A 35 -35.65 -57.79 47.04
CA TYR A 35 -34.36 -58.47 47.04
C TYR A 35 -33.72 -58.41 48.42
N ILE A 36 -33.59 -59.57 49.06
CA ILE A 36 -32.86 -59.75 50.31
C ILE A 36 -31.58 -60.52 50.00
N ILE A 37 -30.43 -59.90 50.30
CA ILE A 37 -29.12 -60.54 50.19
C ILE A 37 -28.64 -60.88 51.59
N ASP A 38 -28.56 -62.18 51.87
CA ASP A 38 -28.04 -62.74 53.12
C ASP A 38 -26.55 -63.02 52.98
N ALA A 39 -25.72 -62.27 53.71
CA ALA A 39 -24.26 -62.39 53.65
C ALA A 39 -23.65 -62.47 55.06
N THR A 40 -22.53 -63.19 55.18
CA THR A 40 -21.70 -63.10 56.39
C THR A 40 -20.82 -61.86 56.33
N VAL A 41 -20.46 -61.28 57.47
CA VAL A 41 -19.59 -60.09 57.55
C VAL A 41 -18.30 -60.27 56.75
N SER A 42 -17.69 -61.46 56.77
CA SER A 42 -16.49 -61.76 55.98
C SER A 42 -16.75 -61.72 54.47
N SER A 43 -17.86 -62.28 54.01
CA SER A 43 -18.25 -62.24 52.60
C SER A 43 -18.57 -60.82 52.12
N ALA A 44 -19.20 -60.00 52.97
CA ALA A 44 -19.48 -58.59 52.68
C ALA A 44 -18.18 -57.79 52.55
N VAL A 45 -17.20 -58.00 53.43
CA VAL A 45 -15.88 -57.35 53.35
C VAL A 45 -15.14 -57.75 52.06
N VAL A 46 -15.14 -59.03 51.70
CA VAL A 46 -14.54 -59.51 50.44
C VAL A 46 -15.25 -58.89 49.23
N MET A 47 -16.59 -58.77 49.27
CA MET A 47 -17.37 -58.17 48.20
C MET A 47 -17.06 -56.69 48.01
N VAL A 48 -16.95 -55.91 49.10
CA VAL A 48 -16.56 -54.49 49.05
C VAL A 48 -15.15 -54.32 48.48
N ILE A 49 -14.21 -55.16 48.92
CA ILE A 49 -12.83 -55.12 48.41
C ILE A 49 -12.79 -55.51 46.92
N GLY A 50 -13.52 -56.56 46.53
CA GLY A 50 -13.65 -56.97 45.13
C GLY A 50 -14.29 -55.87 44.26
N PHE A 51 -15.33 -55.21 44.75
CA PHE A 51 -15.98 -54.09 44.08
C PHE A 51 -15.01 -52.91 43.89
N TYR A 52 -14.23 -52.56 44.92
CA TYR A 52 -13.20 -51.52 44.83
C TYR A 52 -12.12 -51.83 43.78
N PHE A 53 -11.62 -53.07 43.75
CA PHE A 53 -10.66 -53.49 42.71
C PHE A 53 -11.28 -53.50 41.31
N THR A 54 -12.56 -53.84 41.19
CA THR A 54 -13.28 -53.80 39.91
C THR A 54 -13.40 -52.36 39.41
N LEU A 55 -13.72 -51.40 40.28
CA LEU A 55 -13.72 -49.98 39.94
C LEU A 55 -12.35 -49.49 39.49
N LEU A 56 -11.27 -49.87 40.19
CA LEU A 56 -9.90 -49.53 39.79
C LEU A 56 -9.51 -50.15 38.43
N ALA A 57 -9.95 -51.38 38.16
CA ALA A 57 -9.70 -52.04 36.87
C ALA A 57 -10.45 -51.33 35.72
N ILE A 58 -11.69 -50.92 35.96
CA ILE A 58 -12.48 -50.14 34.99
C ILE A 58 -11.81 -48.78 34.74
N GLU A 59 -11.39 -48.07 35.79
CA GLU A 59 -10.69 -46.79 35.67
C GLU A 59 -9.37 -46.93 34.90
N ALA A 60 -8.58 -47.97 35.19
CA ALA A 60 -7.33 -48.24 34.47
C ALA A 60 -7.57 -48.57 32.98
N LEU A 61 -8.65 -49.29 32.66
CA LEU A 61 -9.03 -49.60 31.29
C LEU A 61 -9.43 -48.33 30.52
N ILE A 62 -10.27 -47.48 31.13
CA ILE A 62 -10.69 -46.19 30.55
C ILE A 62 -9.48 -45.29 30.33
N ASN A 63 -8.61 -45.14 31.33
CA ASN A 63 -7.41 -44.29 31.23
C ASN A 63 -6.42 -44.78 30.16
N ARG A 64 -6.31 -46.10 29.95
CA ARG A 64 -5.43 -46.67 28.90
C ARG A 64 -5.97 -46.44 27.50
N LEU A 65 -7.28 -46.55 27.31
CA LEU A 65 -7.97 -46.24 26.04
C LEU A 65 -7.87 -44.75 25.70
N THR A 66 -8.04 -43.85 26.67
CA THR A 66 -7.92 -42.40 26.45
C THR A 66 -6.48 -41.94 26.20
N TYR A 67 -5.48 -42.53 26.87
CA TYR A 67 -4.06 -42.23 26.58
C TYR A 67 -3.63 -42.64 25.17
N SER A 68 -4.15 -43.76 24.65
CA SER A 68 -3.88 -44.24 23.29
C SER A 68 -4.42 -43.29 22.21
N LEU A 69 -5.62 -42.73 22.42
CA LEU A 69 -6.22 -41.74 21.53
C LEU A 69 -5.46 -40.40 21.54
N GLY A 70 -4.93 -39.99 22.70
CA GLY A 70 -4.10 -38.79 22.83
C GLY A 70 -2.75 -38.90 22.09
N TRP A 71 -2.14 -40.09 22.04
CA TRP A 71 -0.90 -40.33 21.30
C TRP A 71 -1.08 -40.25 19.79
N PHE A 72 -2.18 -40.78 19.26
CA PHE A 72 -2.50 -40.72 17.83
C PHE A 72 -2.69 -39.28 17.33
N ASN A 73 -3.38 -38.45 18.11
CA ASN A 73 -3.57 -37.04 17.76
C ASN A 73 -2.24 -36.26 17.81
N ARG A 74 -1.39 -36.52 18.82
CA ARG A 74 -0.03 -35.93 18.89
C ARG A 74 0.86 -36.38 17.74
N TYR A 75 0.82 -37.66 17.35
CA TYR A 75 1.58 -38.17 16.21
C TYR A 75 1.15 -37.51 14.89
N HIS A 76 -0.16 -37.36 14.67
CA HIS A 76 -0.68 -36.68 13.48
C HIS A 76 -0.32 -35.20 13.44
N GLN A 77 -0.37 -34.49 14.56
CA GLN A 77 0.06 -33.10 14.65
C GLN A 77 1.57 -32.94 14.42
N ALA A 78 2.39 -33.83 14.99
CA ALA A 78 3.83 -33.84 14.74
C ALA A 78 4.14 -34.07 13.26
N ARG A 79 3.42 -34.99 12.60
CA ARG A 79 3.57 -35.24 11.17
C ARG A 79 3.12 -34.06 10.31
N ALA A 80 2.02 -33.39 10.66
CA ALA A 80 1.54 -32.18 9.98
C ALA A 80 2.56 -31.04 10.10
N LYS A 81 3.21 -30.89 11.27
CA LYS A 81 4.29 -29.93 11.47
C LYS A 81 5.48 -30.20 10.54
N ILE A 82 5.96 -31.44 10.48
CA ILE A 82 7.05 -31.84 9.57
C ILE A 82 6.68 -31.58 8.10
N GLN A 83 5.42 -31.82 7.72
CA GLN A 83 4.93 -31.53 6.37
C GLN A 83 4.86 -30.03 6.08
N THR A 84 4.44 -29.23 7.06
CA THR A 84 4.45 -27.76 6.97
C THR A 84 5.86 -27.25 6.75
N GLU A 85 6.82 -27.69 7.57
CA GLU A 85 8.25 -27.31 7.45
C GLU A 85 8.81 -27.67 6.07
N LYS A 86 8.61 -28.91 5.62
CA LYS A 86 9.05 -29.36 4.29
C LYS A 86 8.36 -28.61 3.15
N GLY A 87 7.08 -28.27 3.32
CA GLY A 87 6.32 -27.51 2.34
C GLY A 87 6.80 -26.07 2.22
N ILE A 88 7.07 -25.40 3.34
CA ILE A 88 7.61 -24.04 3.37
C ILE A 88 9.03 -24.01 2.78
N LEU A 89 9.88 -25.00 3.09
CA LEU A 89 11.21 -25.12 2.47
C LEU A 89 11.11 -25.35 0.96
N ALA A 90 10.18 -26.19 0.50
CA ALA A 90 9.93 -26.40 -0.92
C ALA A 90 9.44 -25.13 -1.62
N LEU A 91 8.58 -24.35 -0.96
CA LEU A 91 8.12 -23.05 -1.47
C LEU A 91 9.28 -22.08 -1.60
N ALA A 92 10.13 -21.98 -0.58
CA ALA A 92 11.32 -21.13 -0.60
C ALA A 92 12.34 -21.55 -1.67
N SER A 93 12.42 -22.84 -2.00
CA SER A 93 13.26 -23.35 -3.08
C SER A 93 12.62 -23.29 -4.47
N GLY A 94 11.40 -22.76 -4.61
CA GLY A 94 10.67 -22.67 -5.88
C GLY A 94 10.07 -24.00 -6.37
N ASP A 95 10.09 -25.07 -5.57
CA ASP A 95 9.40 -26.33 -5.88
C ASP A 95 7.91 -26.22 -5.51
N PHE A 96 7.20 -25.41 -6.28
CA PHE A 96 5.81 -25.04 -6.00
C PHE A 96 4.86 -26.25 -5.98
N LYS A 97 5.10 -27.25 -6.84
CA LYS A 97 4.27 -28.46 -6.91
C LYS A 97 4.36 -29.29 -5.63
N ARG A 98 5.58 -29.48 -5.13
CA ARG A 98 5.81 -30.20 -3.87
C ARG A 98 5.33 -29.38 -2.68
N ALA A 99 5.55 -28.07 -2.69
CA ALA A 99 5.06 -27.16 -1.66
C ALA A 99 3.54 -27.24 -1.52
N GLU A 100 2.79 -27.04 -2.59
CA GLU A 100 1.31 -27.14 -2.62
C GLU A 100 0.83 -28.47 -2.03
N THR A 101 1.42 -29.58 -2.47
CA THR A 101 1.01 -30.92 -2.03
C THR A 101 1.26 -31.13 -0.53
N LEU A 102 2.41 -30.67 -0.02
CA LEU A 102 2.78 -30.87 1.39
C LEU A 102 2.00 -29.96 2.32
N THR A 103 1.79 -28.70 1.95
CA THR A 103 1.08 -27.72 2.77
C THR A 103 -0.42 -28.04 2.83
N LEU A 104 -1.07 -28.44 1.73
CA LEU A 104 -2.48 -28.87 1.76
C LEU A 104 -2.72 -30.12 2.60
N LYS A 105 -1.79 -31.09 2.53
CA LYS A 105 -1.85 -32.28 3.39
C LYS A 105 -1.72 -31.91 4.86
N ALA A 106 -0.85 -30.95 5.18
CA ALA A 106 -0.67 -30.45 6.53
C ALA A 106 -1.88 -29.63 7.04
N ALA A 107 -2.50 -28.82 6.18
CA ALA A 107 -3.58 -27.89 6.54
C ALA A 107 -4.76 -28.58 7.27
N LYS A 108 -5.12 -29.80 6.85
CA LYS A 108 -6.23 -30.58 7.44
C LYS A 108 -6.00 -31.02 8.89
N LYS A 109 -4.75 -31.07 9.34
CA LYS A 109 -4.36 -31.64 10.66
C LYS A 109 -3.44 -30.74 11.48
N ALA A 110 -3.05 -29.59 10.92
CA ALA A 110 -2.20 -28.62 11.59
C ALA A 110 -2.98 -27.83 12.64
N GLN A 111 -2.29 -27.42 13.70
CA GLN A 111 -2.86 -26.52 14.71
C GLN A 111 -3.12 -25.11 14.14
N VAL A 112 -2.38 -24.71 13.10
CA VAL A 112 -2.56 -23.44 12.38
C VAL A 112 -2.79 -23.71 10.90
N PRO A 113 -4.02 -24.04 10.47
CA PRO A 113 -4.34 -24.34 9.07
C PRO A 113 -4.09 -23.16 8.12
N VAL A 114 -4.34 -21.93 8.58
CA VAL A 114 -4.20 -20.69 7.80
C VAL A 114 -2.84 -20.57 7.13
N LEU A 115 -1.76 -20.79 7.89
CA LEU A 115 -0.39 -20.72 7.37
C LEU A 115 -0.18 -21.67 6.18
N ASN A 116 -0.71 -22.89 6.29
CA ASN A 116 -0.59 -23.89 5.24
C ASN A 116 -1.42 -23.54 4.01
N TYR A 117 -2.62 -22.98 4.17
CA TYR A 117 -3.42 -22.50 3.05
C TYR A 117 -2.79 -21.29 2.36
N LEU A 118 -2.18 -20.36 3.10
CA LEU A 118 -1.43 -19.25 2.50
C LEU A 118 -0.22 -19.74 1.70
N ALA A 119 0.55 -20.69 2.24
CA ALA A 119 1.66 -21.29 1.51
C ALA A 119 1.18 -22.08 0.27
N ALA A 120 0.03 -22.75 0.35
CA ALA A 120 -0.60 -23.39 -0.81
C ALA A 120 -1.04 -22.36 -1.87
N ALA A 121 -1.63 -21.23 -1.47
CA ALA A 121 -2.01 -20.15 -2.37
C ALA A 121 -0.79 -19.56 -3.11
N GLN A 122 0.30 -19.29 -2.39
CA GLN A 122 1.57 -18.85 -2.98
C GLN A 122 2.16 -19.90 -3.94
N SER A 123 2.04 -21.19 -3.60
CA SER A 123 2.48 -22.27 -4.48
C SER A 123 1.62 -22.34 -5.76
N ALA A 124 0.30 -22.22 -5.64
CA ALA A 124 -0.61 -22.21 -6.79
C ALA A 124 -0.34 -21.01 -7.72
N GLN A 125 -0.06 -19.85 -7.14
CA GLN A 125 0.41 -18.67 -7.86
C GLN A 125 1.69 -18.96 -8.66
N GLY A 126 2.72 -19.55 -8.03
CA GLY A 126 3.97 -19.91 -8.70
C GLY A 126 3.80 -20.95 -9.81
N LEU A 127 2.73 -21.74 -9.77
CA LEU A 127 2.32 -22.68 -10.83
C LEU A 127 1.42 -22.03 -11.91
N GLY A 128 1.05 -20.75 -11.76
CA GLY A 128 0.13 -20.06 -12.66
C GLY A 128 -1.34 -20.49 -12.56
N ASN A 129 -1.75 -21.10 -11.45
CA ASN A 129 -3.13 -21.57 -11.25
C ASN A 129 -3.92 -20.63 -10.32
N GLU A 130 -4.59 -19.65 -10.92
CA GLU A 130 -5.35 -18.62 -10.19
C GLU A 130 -6.59 -19.17 -9.49
N ALA A 131 -7.32 -20.10 -10.12
CA ALA A 131 -8.52 -20.68 -9.53
C ALA A 131 -8.22 -21.39 -8.20
N LYS A 132 -7.14 -22.18 -8.16
CA LYS A 132 -6.69 -22.84 -6.93
C LYS A 132 -6.16 -21.84 -5.91
N ARG A 133 -5.43 -20.81 -6.34
CA ARG A 133 -4.95 -19.75 -5.46
C ARG A 133 -6.13 -19.12 -4.71
N ASP A 134 -7.19 -18.75 -5.43
CA ASP A 134 -8.36 -18.09 -4.84
C ASP A 134 -9.15 -19.03 -3.92
N GLU A 135 -9.27 -20.31 -4.28
CA GLU A 135 -9.81 -21.34 -3.40
C GLU A 135 -9.02 -21.45 -2.09
N TYR A 136 -7.68 -21.48 -2.17
CA TYR A 136 -6.83 -21.57 -0.99
C TYR A 136 -6.84 -20.30 -0.14
N LEU A 137 -6.95 -19.12 -0.75
CA LEU A 137 -7.15 -17.86 -0.02
C LEU A 137 -8.49 -17.84 0.72
N LEU A 138 -9.56 -18.34 0.09
CA LEU A 138 -10.86 -18.49 0.75
C LEU A 138 -10.78 -19.44 1.94
N LEU A 139 -10.16 -20.60 1.77
CA LEU A 139 -9.93 -21.55 2.87
C LEU A 139 -9.08 -20.94 3.98
N ALA A 140 -8.05 -20.15 3.63
CA ALA A 140 -7.25 -19.43 4.60
C ALA A 140 -8.11 -18.42 5.38
N HIS A 141 -9.01 -17.69 4.72
CA HIS A 141 -9.92 -16.73 5.35
C HIS A 141 -10.92 -17.42 6.30
N GLN A 142 -11.50 -18.55 5.88
CA GLN A 142 -12.44 -19.33 6.72
C GLN A 142 -11.78 -19.91 7.98
N ASN A 143 -10.48 -20.23 7.89
CA ASN A 143 -9.70 -20.76 9.00
C ASN A 143 -8.97 -19.67 9.79
N ALA A 144 -8.94 -18.44 9.28
CA ALA A 144 -8.48 -17.28 10.01
C ALA A 144 -9.54 -16.99 11.07
N HIS A 145 -9.14 -17.05 12.34
CA HIS A 145 -10.01 -16.69 13.45
C HIS A 145 -10.29 -15.16 13.40
N LYS A 146 -10.13 -14.44 14.52
CA LYS A 146 -10.39 -12.99 14.54
C LYS A 146 -9.38 -12.13 13.76
N ASP A 147 -8.25 -12.70 13.35
CA ASP A 147 -7.18 -11.96 12.68
C ASP A 147 -7.05 -12.40 11.21
N THR A 148 -7.64 -11.61 10.30
CA THR A 148 -7.61 -11.83 8.84
C THR A 148 -6.46 -11.09 8.16
N PHE A 149 -5.66 -10.29 8.90
CA PHE A 149 -4.67 -9.38 8.31
C PHE A 149 -3.64 -10.12 7.44
N ALA A 150 -3.15 -11.27 7.91
CA ALA A 150 -2.17 -12.05 7.16
C ALA A 150 -2.72 -12.62 5.84
N VAL A 151 -4.03 -12.91 5.79
CA VAL A 151 -4.70 -13.39 4.58
C VAL A 151 -4.88 -12.24 3.59
N GLU A 152 -5.45 -11.12 4.05
CA GLU A 152 -5.68 -9.93 3.25
C GLU A 152 -4.36 -9.36 2.68
N LEU A 153 -3.30 -9.30 3.48
CA LEU A 153 -1.98 -8.83 3.03
C LEU A 153 -1.34 -9.79 2.02
N THR A 154 -1.48 -11.11 2.22
CA THR A 154 -0.98 -12.10 1.26
C THR A 154 -1.72 -11.97 -0.07
N GLN A 155 -3.04 -11.82 -0.04
CA GLN A 155 -3.84 -11.59 -1.25
C GLN A 155 -3.38 -10.32 -1.99
N ALA A 156 -3.22 -9.20 -1.29
CA ALA A 156 -2.74 -7.96 -1.88
C ALA A 156 -1.34 -8.11 -2.51
N LYS A 157 -0.42 -8.84 -1.87
CA LYS A 157 0.91 -9.14 -2.44
C LYS A 157 0.81 -9.93 -3.74
N LEU A 158 0.00 -10.98 -3.76
CA LEU A 158 -0.20 -11.82 -4.94
C LEU A 158 -0.80 -11.02 -6.10
N GLN A 159 -1.75 -10.12 -5.81
CA GLN A 159 -2.32 -9.20 -6.81
C GLN A 159 -1.27 -8.25 -7.40
N VAL A 160 -0.38 -7.68 -6.56
CA VAL A 160 0.72 -6.83 -7.02
C VAL A 160 1.72 -7.62 -7.87
N GLU A 161 2.07 -8.84 -7.47
CA GLU A 161 2.97 -9.73 -8.23
C GLU A 161 2.41 -10.09 -9.61
N GLN A 162 1.09 -10.20 -9.75
CA GLN A 162 0.40 -10.40 -11.03
C GLN A 162 0.14 -9.13 -11.83
N GLN A 163 0.60 -7.96 -11.37
CA GLN A 163 0.29 -6.67 -11.98
C GLN A 163 -1.22 -6.37 -12.03
N GLN A 164 -2.02 -7.01 -11.17
CA GLN A 164 -3.45 -6.74 -11.01
C GLN A 164 -3.64 -5.50 -10.13
N PHE A 165 -3.10 -4.37 -10.59
CA PHE A 165 -3.01 -3.15 -9.80
C PHE A 165 -4.38 -2.64 -9.35
N GLU A 166 -5.42 -2.78 -10.18
CA GLU A 166 -6.80 -2.39 -9.85
C GLU A 166 -7.31 -3.09 -8.59
N GLN A 167 -7.20 -4.42 -8.57
CA GLN A 167 -7.65 -5.23 -7.44
C GLN A 167 -6.73 -5.01 -6.23
N ALA A 168 -5.41 -4.90 -6.46
CA ALA A 168 -4.44 -4.62 -5.42
C ALA A 168 -4.73 -3.27 -4.73
N PHE A 169 -5.13 -2.25 -5.49
CA PHE A 169 -5.47 -0.94 -4.94
C PHE A 169 -6.69 -1.02 -4.01
N ALA A 170 -7.76 -1.70 -4.46
CA ALA A 170 -8.95 -1.88 -3.64
C ALA A 170 -8.62 -2.62 -2.33
N SER A 171 -7.87 -3.73 -2.41
CA SER A 171 -7.43 -4.52 -1.25
C SER A 171 -6.52 -3.69 -0.32
N LEU A 172 -5.54 -2.98 -0.87
CA LEU A 172 -4.57 -2.20 -0.10
C LEU A 172 -5.18 -0.95 0.52
N SER A 173 -6.19 -0.33 -0.11
CA SER A 173 -6.91 0.81 0.46
C SER A 173 -7.61 0.38 1.75
N VAL A 174 -8.36 -0.72 1.73
CA VAL A 174 -9.03 -1.27 2.92
C VAL A 174 -8.02 -1.67 4.00
N LEU A 175 -6.91 -2.30 3.61
CA LEU A 175 -5.83 -2.65 4.53
C LEU A 175 -5.16 -1.43 5.15
N HIS A 176 -4.97 -0.36 4.37
CA HIS A 176 -4.39 0.89 4.84
C HIS A 176 -5.30 1.57 5.86
N ASP A 177 -6.61 1.60 5.63
CA ASP A 177 -7.58 2.17 6.55
C ASP A 177 -7.59 1.43 7.90
N LYS A 178 -7.52 0.10 7.89
CA LYS A 178 -7.43 -0.73 9.10
C LYS A 178 -6.06 -0.62 9.79
N HIS A 179 -4.97 -0.57 9.03
CA HIS A 179 -3.59 -0.63 9.52
C HIS A 179 -2.69 0.46 8.93
N PRO A 180 -2.95 1.75 9.22
CA PRO A 180 -2.32 2.88 8.52
C PRO A 180 -0.82 3.03 8.78
N LYS A 181 -0.29 2.38 9.83
CA LYS A 181 1.13 2.42 10.22
C LYS A 181 1.92 1.21 9.73
N ASN A 182 1.29 0.23 9.09
CA ASN A 182 2.00 -0.98 8.67
C ASN A 182 2.94 -0.67 7.49
N LYS A 183 4.23 -0.95 7.68
CA LYS A 183 5.28 -0.64 6.69
C LYS A 183 5.10 -1.36 5.36
N VAL A 184 4.70 -2.63 5.40
CA VAL A 184 4.55 -3.46 4.20
C VAL A 184 3.35 -2.97 3.39
N VAL A 185 2.23 -2.68 4.05
CA VAL A 185 1.04 -2.11 3.40
C VAL A 185 1.38 -0.78 2.76
N LEU A 186 2.03 0.13 3.49
CA LEU A 186 2.43 1.44 2.96
C LEU A 186 3.37 1.33 1.76
N ALA A 187 4.36 0.44 1.81
CA ALA A 187 5.31 0.26 0.71
C ALA A 187 4.64 -0.28 -0.55
N LEU A 188 3.76 -1.29 -0.41
CA LEU A 188 2.99 -1.83 -1.53
C LEU A 188 2.00 -0.79 -2.08
N PHE A 189 1.28 -0.10 -1.19
CA PHE A 189 0.27 0.87 -1.58
C PHE A 189 0.89 2.06 -2.31
N LYS A 190 2.06 2.55 -1.87
CA LYS A 190 2.86 3.54 -2.61
C LYS A 190 3.08 3.12 -4.06
N ASN A 191 3.57 1.90 -4.28
CA ASN A 191 3.88 1.40 -5.62
C ASN A 191 2.61 1.29 -6.47
N VAL A 192 1.53 0.75 -5.92
CA VAL A 192 0.25 0.62 -6.63
C VAL A 192 -0.35 1.99 -6.98
N CYS A 193 -0.27 2.97 -6.08
CA CYS A 193 -0.73 4.33 -6.38
C CYS A 193 0.07 4.97 -7.52
N ILE A 194 1.39 4.74 -7.58
CA ILE A 194 2.24 5.25 -8.68
C ILE A 194 1.84 4.59 -10.01
N GLU A 195 1.69 3.26 -10.03
CA GLU A 195 1.33 2.52 -11.25
C GLU A 195 -0.07 2.90 -11.76
N ARG A 196 -1.05 3.07 -10.86
CA ARG A 196 -2.40 3.51 -11.22
C ARG A 196 -2.55 5.01 -11.42
N LYS A 197 -1.49 5.80 -11.19
CA LYS A 197 -1.52 7.27 -11.23
C LYS A 197 -2.54 7.87 -10.25
N GLU A 198 -2.78 7.20 -9.12
CA GLU A 198 -3.68 7.65 -8.06
C GLU A 198 -2.95 8.66 -7.16
N TRP A 199 -2.66 9.84 -7.73
CA TRP A 199 -1.80 10.84 -7.10
C TRP A 199 -2.38 11.42 -5.82
N SER A 200 -3.71 11.55 -5.73
CA SER A 200 -4.37 12.12 -4.55
C SER A 200 -4.22 11.23 -3.32
N GLN A 201 -4.29 9.90 -3.50
CA GLN A 201 -4.11 8.89 -2.47
C GLN A 201 -2.63 8.73 -2.15
N LEU A 202 -1.74 8.86 -3.15
CA LEU A 202 -0.31 8.91 -2.89
C LEU A 202 0.06 10.09 -1.98
N LEU A 203 -0.46 11.28 -2.26
CA LEU A 203 -0.24 12.49 -1.46
C LEU A 203 -0.67 12.31 0.00
N SER A 204 -1.80 11.63 0.26
CA SER A 204 -2.30 11.41 1.62
C SER A 204 -1.40 10.49 2.45
N ILE A 205 -0.71 9.52 1.80
CA ILE A 205 0.14 8.54 2.49
C ILE A 205 1.61 8.95 2.63
N ILE A 206 2.10 9.98 1.92
CA ILE A 206 3.51 10.42 1.97
C ILE A 206 3.96 10.73 3.40
N SER A 207 3.14 11.40 4.20
CA SER A 207 3.49 11.69 5.60
C SER A 207 3.64 10.42 6.43
N ALA A 208 2.80 9.42 6.19
CA ALA A 208 2.88 8.12 6.85
C ALA A 208 4.14 7.35 6.42
N LEU A 209 4.48 7.37 5.13
CA LEU A 209 5.71 6.77 4.58
C LEU A 209 6.97 7.37 5.24
N GLN A 210 7.02 8.69 5.37
CA GLN A 210 8.13 9.40 6.03
C GLN A 210 8.22 9.05 7.52
N LYS A 211 7.09 9.08 8.25
CA LYS A 211 7.04 8.71 9.68
C LYS A 211 7.50 7.28 9.94
N GLN A 212 7.22 6.35 9.01
CA GLN A 212 7.65 4.96 9.09
C GLN A 212 9.08 4.71 8.60
N LYS A 213 9.81 5.76 8.20
CA LYS A 213 11.17 5.72 7.65
C LYS A 213 11.27 4.88 6.37
N LEU A 214 10.19 4.85 5.58
CA LEU A 214 10.18 4.25 4.24
C LEU A 214 10.63 5.22 3.16
N LEU A 215 10.67 6.51 3.49
CA LEU A 215 11.22 7.59 2.68
C LEU A 215 12.04 8.50 3.58
N THR A 216 13.14 9.01 3.06
CA THR A 216 13.87 10.14 3.64
C THR A 216 13.07 11.44 3.48
N ALA A 217 13.46 12.51 4.18
CA ALA A 217 12.79 13.80 4.02
C ALA A 217 12.88 14.32 2.57
N ASN A 218 14.05 14.20 1.95
CA ASN A 218 14.27 14.62 0.56
C ASN A 218 13.42 13.80 -0.42
N GLU A 219 13.43 12.47 -0.30
CA GLU A 219 12.61 11.61 -1.17
C GLU A 219 11.11 11.88 -0.99
N ALA A 220 10.65 12.12 0.24
CA ALA A 220 9.26 12.46 0.51
C ALA A 220 8.87 13.80 -0.10
N ASP A 221 9.76 14.80 -0.05
CA ASP A 221 9.53 16.12 -0.64
C ASP A 221 9.53 16.06 -2.17
N GLU A 222 10.48 15.34 -2.78
CA GLU A 222 10.51 15.11 -4.23
C GLU A 222 9.26 14.36 -4.70
N LEU A 223 8.88 13.28 -4.01
CA LEU A 223 7.69 12.52 -4.35
C LEU A 223 6.43 13.38 -4.20
N ARG A 224 6.35 14.23 -3.17
CA ARG A 224 5.22 15.15 -2.96
C ARG A 224 5.13 16.16 -4.09
N LYS A 225 6.26 16.75 -4.48
CA LYS A 225 6.30 17.68 -5.62
C LYS A 225 5.86 16.97 -6.91
N ASN A 226 6.46 15.84 -7.24
CA ASN A 226 6.09 15.12 -8.46
C ASN A 226 4.60 14.70 -8.46
N SER A 227 4.08 14.27 -7.32
CA SER A 227 2.67 13.86 -7.19
C SER A 227 1.71 15.03 -7.40
N HIS A 228 1.97 16.20 -6.80
CA HIS A 228 1.15 17.40 -7.04
C HIS A 228 1.19 17.84 -8.50
N PHE A 229 2.37 17.82 -9.11
CA PHE A 229 2.55 18.19 -10.51
C PHE A 229 1.72 17.28 -11.43
N GLN A 230 1.80 15.96 -11.25
CA GLN A 230 1.04 15.00 -12.04
C GLN A 230 -0.47 15.09 -11.77
N HIS A 231 -0.86 15.33 -10.51
CA HIS A 231 -2.26 15.50 -10.13
C HIS A 231 -2.92 16.71 -10.82
N LEU A 232 -2.21 17.84 -10.93
CA LEU A 232 -2.71 19.01 -11.66
C LEU A 232 -3.01 18.68 -13.12
N GLY A 233 -2.09 17.98 -13.80
CA GLY A 233 -2.27 17.55 -15.18
C GLY A 233 -3.43 16.56 -15.37
N GLU A 234 -3.68 15.71 -14.38
CA GLU A 234 -4.82 14.77 -14.40
C GLU A 234 -6.16 15.48 -14.21
N VAL A 235 -6.27 16.34 -13.19
CA VAL A 235 -7.50 17.09 -12.92
C VAL A 235 -7.82 18.01 -14.10
N ALA A 236 -6.80 18.65 -14.68
CA ALA A 236 -6.96 19.45 -15.89
C ALA A 236 -7.54 18.63 -17.07
N LYS A 237 -7.27 17.32 -17.16
CA LYS A 237 -7.86 16.46 -18.19
C LYS A 237 -9.30 16.06 -17.87
N GLN A 238 -9.58 15.72 -16.61
CA GLN A 238 -10.88 15.16 -16.19
C GLN A 238 -11.96 16.22 -15.92
N GLN A 239 -11.61 17.28 -15.18
CA GLN A 239 -12.55 18.29 -14.67
C GLN A 239 -12.38 19.65 -15.35
N GLY A 240 -11.27 19.81 -16.06
CA GLY A 240 -10.99 20.99 -16.85
C GLY A 240 -10.49 22.20 -16.08
N SER A 241 -10.75 23.40 -16.60
CA SER A 241 -10.12 24.62 -16.10
C SER A 241 -10.63 25.00 -14.71
N THR A 242 -11.92 24.76 -14.43
CA THR A 242 -12.51 24.97 -13.10
C THR A 242 -11.88 24.05 -12.06
N GLY A 243 -11.87 22.73 -12.30
CA GLY A 243 -11.24 21.77 -11.38
C GLY A 243 -9.74 22.00 -11.20
N LEU A 244 -9.04 22.46 -12.24
CA LEU A 244 -7.64 22.85 -12.16
C LEU A 244 -7.44 24.05 -11.22
N LEU A 245 -8.27 25.09 -11.33
CA LEU A 245 -8.21 26.25 -10.45
C LEU A 245 -8.59 25.91 -9.01
N ASP A 246 -9.56 25.02 -8.80
CA ASP A 246 -9.91 24.52 -7.47
C ASP A 246 -8.74 23.76 -6.85
N THR A 247 -8.10 22.87 -7.62
CA THR A 247 -6.92 22.13 -7.18
C THR A 247 -5.76 23.08 -6.90
N TRP A 248 -5.51 24.04 -7.78
CA TRP A 248 -4.51 25.10 -7.58
C TRP A 248 -4.76 25.85 -6.28
N SER A 249 -6.01 26.24 -6.00
CA SER A 249 -6.38 26.97 -4.79
C SER A 249 -6.11 26.17 -3.51
N SER A 250 -6.16 24.84 -3.57
CA SER A 250 -5.86 23.94 -2.45
C SER A 250 -4.36 23.69 -2.21
N LEU A 251 -3.49 24.07 -3.16
CA LEU A 251 -2.06 23.81 -3.04
C LEU A 251 -1.41 24.57 -1.86
N PRO A 252 -0.39 23.97 -1.21
CA PRO A 252 0.45 24.66 -0.24
C PRO A 252 1.07 25.93 -0.82
N LYS A 253 1.17 26.99 0.00
CA LYS A 253 1.77 28.27 -0.41
C LYS A 253 3.17 28.12 -1.00
N THR A 254 3.98 27.21 -0.47
CA THR A 254 5.34 26.93 -0.96
C THR A 254 5.36 26.47 -2.41
N LEU A 255 4.37 25.69 -2.85
CA LEU A 255 4.26 25.23 -4.24
C LEU A 255 3.64 26.29 -5.14
N LYS A 256 2.76 27.14 -4.61
CA LYS A 256 2.17 28.27 -5.37
C LYS A 256 3.19 29.34 -5.75
N HIS A 257 4.26 29.48 -4.99
CA HIS A 257 5.39 30.38 -5.28
C HIS A 257 6.52 29.70 -6.07
N ASP A 258 6.35 28.44 -6.47
CA ASP A 258 7.31 27.75 -7.34
C ASP A 258 6.98 28.08 -8.80
N GLY A 259 7.92 28.75 -9.48
CA GLY A 259 7.78 29.17 -10.88
C GLY A 259 7.39 28.03 -11.83
N ARG A 260 7.83 26.79 -11.55
CA ARG A 260 7.50 25.61 -12.37
C ARG A 260 6.03 25.23 -12.27
N TYR A 261 5.45 25.32 -11.09
CA TYR A 261 4.03 25.03 -10.86
C TYR A 261 3.12 26.09 -11.44
N LEU A 262 3.51 27.36 -11.27
CA LEU A 262 2.84 28.48 -11.90
C LEU A 262 2.83 28.32 -13.42
N ALA A 263 3.98 28.01 -14.01
CA ALA A 263 4.14 27.81 -15.45
C ALA A 263 3.33 26.63 -15.99
N GLU A 264 3.36 25.49 -15.29
CA GLU A 264 2.56 24.33 -15.68
C GLU A 264 1.07 24.62 -15.61
N THR A 265 0.60 25.23 -14.51
CA THR A 265 -0.81 25.55 -14.33
C THR A 265 -1.29 26.54 -15.38
N ALA A 266 -0.51 27.59 -15.68
CA ALA A 266 -0.81 28.51 -16.77
C ALA A 266 -0.85 27.78 -18.13
N SER A 267 0.12 26.91 -18.41
CA SER A 267 0.17 26.16 -19.67
C SER A 267 -1.03 25.22 -19.83
N LEU A 268 -1.46 24.55 -18.74
CA LEU A 268 -2.65 23.70 -18.74
C LEU A 268 -3.95 24.50 -18.96
N LEU A 269 -4.05 25.71 -18.42
CA LEU A 269 -5.18 26.61 -18.69
C LEU A 269 -5.20 27.05 -20.17
N MET A 270 -4.05 27.45 -20.70
CA MET A 270 -3.91 27.87 -22.11
C MET A 270 -4.21 26.72 -23.09
N ALA A 271 -3.76 25.50 -22.80
CA ALA A 271 -4.06 24.32 -23.61
C ALA A 271 -5.58 24.01 -23.69
N ARG A 272 -6.37 24.62 -22.80
CA ARG A 272 -7.82 24.48 -22.72
C ARG A 272 -8.57 25.74 -23.18
N ASN A 273 -7.87 26.67 -23.84
CA ASN A 273 -8.38 27.97 -24.29
C ASN A 273 -8.91 28.86 -23.15
N ASP A 274 -8.43 28.67 -21.92
CA ASP A 274 -8.72 29.54 -20.79
C ASP A 274 -7.55 30.51 -20.55
N ASP A 275 -7.23 31.28 -21.60
CA ASP A 275 -6.16 32.27 -21.60
C ASP A 275 -6.44 33.42 -20.61
N GLN A 276 -7.71 33.70 -20.31
CA GLN A 276 -8.08 34.73 -19.35
C GLN A 276 -7.70 34.34 -17.92
N SER A 277 -7.99 33.11 -17.50
CA SER A 277 -7.57 32.63 -16.17
C SER A 277 -6.05 32.49 -16.10
N ALA A 278 -5.40 32.05 -17.18
CA ALA A 278 -3.94 32.01 -17.27
C ALA A 278 -3.32 33.40 -17.12
N TYR A 279 -3.88 34.41 -17.79
CA TYR A 279 -3.46 35.82 -17.65
C TYR A 279 -3.57 36.30 -16.21
N LEU A 280 -4.70 36.06 -15.54
CA LEU A 280 -4.88 36.47 -14.14
C LEU A 280 -3.85 35.83 -13.22
N LEU A 281 -3.60 34.52 -13.37
CA LEU A 281 -2.61 33.79 -12.58
C LEU A 281 -1.19 34.32 -12.81
N ILE A 282 -0.81 34.55 -14.07
CA ILE A 282 0.51 35.08 -14.42
C ILE A 282 0.70 36.49 -13.85
N MET A 283 -0.30 37.36 -13.99
CA MET A 283 -0.22 38.75 -13.55
C MET A 283 -0.22 38.91 -12.04
N ASP A 284 -0.90 38.02 -11.31
CA ASP A 284 -0.84 37.97 -9.86
C ASP A 284 0.56 37.54 -9.38
N ALA A 285 1.11 36.47 -9.98
CA ALA A 285 2.43 35.97 -9.64
C ALA A 285 3.56 36.96 -9.95
N LEU A 286 3.56 37.55 -11.16
CA LEU A 286 4.56 38.53 -11.59
C LEU A 286 4.49 39.85 -10.81
N GLY A 287 3.35 40.15 -10.18
CA GLY A 287 3.23 41.27 -9.24
C GLY A 287 4.12 41.09 -8.01
N ASN A 288 4.30 39.85 -7.55
CA ASN A 288 5.04 39.51 -6.35
C ASN A 288 6.52 39.22 -6.62
N GLU A 289 6.83 38.38 -7.62
CA GLU A 289 8.19 37.96 -7.94
C GLU A 289 8.36 37.74 -9.45
N LEU A 290 9.57 37.96 -9.97
CA LEU A 290 9.87 37.74 -11.38
C LEU A 290 10.20 36.26 -11.60
N TYR A 291 9.29 35.52 -12.23
CA TYR A 291 9.49 34.12 -12.58
C TYR A 291 9.83 34.00 -14.08
N PRO A 292 11.07 33.62 -14.47
CA PRO A 292 11.48 33.52 -15.88
C PRO A 292 10.58 32.60 -16.71
N GLU A 293 10.12 31.49 -16.12
CA GLU A 293 9.21 30.53 -16.77
C GLU A 293 7.90 31.19 -17.17
N LEU A 294 7.32 32.01 -16.29
CA LEU A 294 6.08 32.75 -16.59
C LEU A 294 6.28 33.85 -17.63
N VAL A 295 7.40 34.58 -17.55
CA VAL A 295 7.73 35.62 -18.54
C VAL A 295 7.83 35.01 -19.93
N SER A 296 8.42 33.81 -20.05
CA SER A 296 8.53 33.10 -21.34
C SER A 296 7.19 32.56 -21.87
N LEU A 297 6.23 32.28 -21.00
CA LEU A 297 4.89 31.80 -21.35
C LEU A 297 3.94 32.94 -21.73
N THR A 298 4.11 34.11 -21.13
CA THR A 298 3.22 35.27 -21.30
C THR A 298 2.96 35.63 -22.78
N PRO A 299 3.95 35.66 -23.68
CA PRO A 299 3.75 35.93 -25.10
C PRO A 299 2.94 34.87 -25.83
N LYS A 300 2.79 33.66 -25.28
CA LYS A 300 2.00 32.58 -25.90
C LYS A 300 0.50 32.71 -25.62
N LEU A 301 0.09 33.55 -24.66
CA LEU A 301 -1.31 33.81 -24.37
C LEU A 301 -2.05 34.29 -25.63
N ASN A 302 -3.29 33.83 -25.78
CA ASN A 302 -4.20 34.29 -26.81
C ASN A 302 -5.26 35.22 -26.21
N LEU A 303 -4.95 36.51 -26.15
CA LEU A 303 -5.84 37.53 -25.59
C LEU A 303 -6.49 38.36 -26.70
N THR A 304 -7.70 38.86 -26.44
CA THR A 304 -8.38 39.82 -27.32
C THR A 304 -7.72 41.19 -27.33
N ASP A 305 -7.08 41.57 -26.22
CA ASP A 305 -6.36 42.84 -26.08
C ASP A 305 -5.03 42.62 -25.34
N TYR A 306 -3.92 42.89 -26.05
CA TYR A 306 -2.57 42.81 -25.51
C TYR A 306 -2.08 44.14 -24.90
N HIS A 307 -2.76 45.25 -25.17
CA HIS A 307 -2.35 46.58 -24.74
C HIS A 307 -2.29 46.68 -23.21
N ALA A 308 -3.36 46.25 -22.53
CA ALA A 308 -3.43 46.25 -21.08
C ALA A 308 -2.34 45.37 -20.42
N LEU A 309 -1.99 44.25 -21.07
CA LEU A 309 -0.90 43.37 -20.63
C LEU A 309 0.47 44.06 -20.79
N ILE A 310 0.73 44.69 -21.94
CA ILE A 310 1.97 45.41 -22.22
C ILE A 310 2.18 46.54 -21.19
N GLU A 311 1.16 47.37 -20.94
CA GLU A 311 1.26 48.48 -19.98
C GLU A 311 1.46 48.00 -18.53
N ARG A 312 0.95 46.82 -18.19
CA ARG A 312 1.22 46.20 -16.88
C ARG A 312 2.66 45.68 -16.78
N LEU A 313 3.17 45.03 -17.83
CA LEU A 313 4.55 44.53 -17.87
C LEU A 313 5.58 45.67 -17.89
N LYS A 314 5.32 46.78 -18.61
CA LYS A 314 6.18 47.99 -18.59
C LYS A 314 6.30 48.58 -17.19
N ARG A 315 5.17 48.68 -16.45
CA ARG A 315 5.20 49.13 -15.04
C ARG A 315 6.03 48.21 -14.16
N LEU A 316 5.94 46.90 -14.37
CA LEU A 316 6.77 45.93 -13.64
C LEU A 316 8.27 46.08 -13.99
N GLN A 317 8.60 46.28 -15.27
CA GLN A 317 9.95 46.50 -15.75
C GLN A 317 10.61 47.75 -15.14
N GLN A 318 9.86 48.84 -14.95
CA GLN A 318 10.37 50.06 -14.29
C GLN A 318 10.68 49.87 -12.81
N SER A 319 10.03 48.89 -12.15
CA SER A 319 10.11 48.69 -10.70
C SER A 319 11.15 47.66 -10.24
N ARG A 320 11.78 46.90 -11.15
CA ARG A 320 12.64 45.75 -10.79
C ARG A 320 13.93 45.68 -11.60
N GLU A 321 15.02 45.25 -10.96
CA GLU A 321 16.25 44.80 -11.64
C GLU A 321 16.02 43.41 -12.28
N GLY A 322 16.33 43.26 -13.57
CA GLY A 322 15.94 42.11 -14.40
C GLY A 322 15.24 42.48 -15.72
N SER A 323 15.47 43.70 -16.23
CA SER A 323 14.69 44.33 -17.30
C SER A 323 14.74 43.61 -18.66
N GLY A 324 15.77 42.80 -18.91
CA GLY A 324 16.00 42.16 -20.22
C GLY A 324 14.94 41.14 -20.62
N LEU A 325 14.60 40.21 -19.72
CA LEU A 325 13.57 39.20 -20.00
C LEU A 325 12.19 39.83 -20.18
N LEU A 326 11.87 40.84 -19.37
CA LEU A 326 10.62 41.59 -19.49
C LEU A 326 10.58 42.39 -20.80
N ALA A 327 11.68 43.06 -21.18
CA ALA A 327 11.79 43.78 -22.46
C ALA A 327 11.55 42.84 -23.65
N VAL A 328 12.17 41.65 -23.64
CA VAL A 328 11.95 40.64 -24.69
C VAL A 328 10.48 40.23 -24.76
N CYS A 329 9.85 39.96 -23.61
CA CYS A 329 8.45 39.57 -23.53
C CYS A 329 7.50 40.68 -24.02
N ILE A 330 7.73 41.93 -23.58
CA ILE A 330 6.98 43.12 -24.01
C ILE A 330 7.12 43.29 -25.53
N GLY A 331 8.34 43.22 -26.05
CA GLY A 331 8.61 43.32 -27.47
C GLY A 331 7.89 42.24 -28.29
N GLN A 332 7.88 40.99 -27.83
CA GLN A 332 7.12 39.91 -28.47
C GLN A 332 5.61 40.17 -28.51
N LEU A 333 5.06 40.76 -27.46
CA LEU A 333 3.66 41.17 -27.41
C LEU A 333 3.36 42.36 -28.34
N MET A 334 4.28 43.33 -28.44
CA MET A 334 4.17 44.46 -29.38
C MET A 334 4.18 43.98 -30.84
N VAL A 335 5.00 42.97 -31.16
CA VAL A 335 4.94 42.27 -32.45
C VAL A 335 3.54 41.70 -32.67
N LYS A 336 2.94 41.00 -31.70
CA LYS A 336 1.56 40.49 -31.84
C LYS A 336 0.50 41.60 -32.04
N GLU A 337 0.67 42.75 -31.39
CA GLU A 337 -0.25 43.92 -31.49
C GLU A 337 -0.06 44.71 -32.81
N GLY A 338 1.04 44.48 -33.54
CA GLY A 338 1.36 45.18 -34.77
C GLY A 338 2.16 46.47 -34.60
N ARG A 339 2.73 46.70 -33.41
CA ARG A 339 3.58 47.86 -33.08
C ARG A 339 5.04 47.57 -33.39
N TRP A 340 5.33 47.29 -34.65
CA TRP A 340 6.62 46.77 -35.08
C TRP A 340 7.80 47.70 -34.78
N GLY A 341 7.61 49.02 -34.92
CA GLY A 341 8.66 50.01 -34.66
C GLY A 341 9.11 50.03 -33.19
N GLU A 342 8.15 50.14 -32.28
CA GLU A 342 8.40 50.08 -30.83
C GLU A 342 8.96 48.72 -30.42
N ALA A 343 8.47 47.63 -31.03
CA ALA A 343 8.98 46.29 -30.78
C ALA A 343 10.46 46.15 -31.11
N VAL A 344 10.95 46.75 -32.20
CA VAL A 344 12.37 46.71 -32.57
C VAL A 344 13.24 47.36 -31.51
N GLU A 345 12.83 48.52 -30.99
CA GLU A 345 13.58 49.24 -29.96
C GLU A 345 13.64 48.42 -28.67
N GLU A 346 12.49 47.95 -28.19
CA GLU A 346 12.38 47.18 -26.94
C GLU A 346 13.11 45.83 -27.04
N LEU A 347 12.96 45.09 -28.14
CA LEU A 347 13.64 43.81 -28.37
C LEU A 347 15.16 43.98 -28.47
N SER A 348 15.63 45.02 -29.14
CA SER A 348 17.07 45.28 -29.28
C SER A 348 17.72 45.57 -27.93
N GLN A 349 17.03 46.37 -27.09
CA GLN A 349 17.46 46.60 -25.71
C GLN A 349 17.41 45.32 -24.88
N GLY A 350 16.33 44.54 -24.97
CA GLY A 350 16.16 43.30 -24.23
C GLY A 350 17.20 42.23 -24.58
N ILE A 351 17.51 42.06 -25.87
CA ILE A 351 18.50 41.08 -26.37
C ILE A 351 19.90 41.36 -25.82
N SER A 352 20.26 42.63 -25.63
CA SER A 352 21.57 42.99 -25.06
C SER A 352 21.76 42.48 -23.63
N GLN A 353 20.66 42.29 -22.88
CA GLN A 353 20.67 41.84 -21.50
C GLN A 353 20.29 40.37 -21.35
N SER A 354 19.41 39.85 -22.20
CA SER A 354 18.87 38.49 -22.12
C SER A 354 18.68 37.90 -23.52
N PRO A 355 19.78 37.57 -24.22
CA PRO A 355 19.70 37.00 -25.56
C PRO A 355 18.99 35.65 -25.51
N SER A 356 18.11 35.41 -26.49
CA SER A 356 17.47 34.10 -26.68
C SER A 356 17.09 33.91 -28.15
N THR A 357 17.01 32.66 -28.60
CA THR A 357 16.56 32.32 -29.96
C THR A 357 15.20 32.96 -30.25
N PHE A 358 14.26 32.90 -29.30
CA PHE A 358 12.92 33.48 -29.42
C PHE A 358 12.94 35.02 -29.51
N ALA A 359 13.86 35.70 -28.83
CA ALA A 359 14.01 37.15 -28.91
C ALA A 359 14.49 37.57 -30.31
N TYR A 360 15.51 36.88 -30.86
CA TYR A 360 16.01 37.14 -32.21
C TYR A 360 14.95 36.85 -33.28
N VAL A 361 14.17 35.76 -33.14
CA VAL A 361 13.07 35.47 -34.08
C VAL A 361 12.03 36.59 -34.07
N ALA A 362 11.61 37.05 -32.89
CA ALA A 362 10.64 38.13 -32.77
C ALA A 362 11.15 39.45 -33.38
N LEU A 363 12.44 39.77 -33.17
CA LEU A 363 13.06 40.96 -33.76
C LEU A 363 13.12 40.87 -35.28
N ALA A 364 13.47 39.69 -35.82
CA ALA A 364 13.49 39.45 -37.26
C ALA A 364 12.08 39.59 -37.87
N GLN A 365 11.05 39.05 -37.21
CA GLN A 365 9.65 39.21 -37.61
C GLN A 365 9.22 40.69 -37.62
N ALA A 366 9.62 41.48 -36.63
CA ALA A 366 9.35 42.91 -36.58
C ALA A 366 10.00 43.65 -37.78
N TYR A 367 11.27 43.34 -38.09
CA TYR A 367 11.96 43.90 -39.25
C TYR A 367 11.30 43.53 -40.57
N GLU A 368 10.86 42.28 -40.72
CA GLU A 368 10.16 41.80 -41.92
C GLU A 368 8.86 42.59 -42.15
N LYS A 369 8.07 42.81 -41.10
CA LYS A 369 6.82 43.59 -41.16
C LYS A 369 7.06 45.08 -41.46
N LEU A 370 8.23 45.61 -41.13
CA LEU A 370 8.66 46.97 -41.48
C LEU A 370 9.30 47.07 -42.89
N GLY A 371 9.42 45.97 -43.63
CA GLY A 371 10.08 45.94 -44.94
C GLY A 371 11.62 45.97 -44.89
N ARG A 372 12.21 45.82 -43.69
CA ARG A 372 13.66 45.83 -43.44
C ARG A 372 14.27 44.44 -43.64
N VAL A 373 14.13 43.90 -44.86
CA VAL A 373 14.42 42.49 -45.18
C VAL A 373 15.88 42.08 -44.92
N ASN A 374 16.85 42.96 -45.20
CA ASN A 374 18.27 42.66 -44.97
C ASN A 374 18.59 42.47 -43.48
N GLU A 375 17.98 43.28 -42.63
CA GLU A 375 18.15 43.19 -41.17
C GLU A 375 17.44 41.96 -40.62
N ALA A 376 16.20 41.70 -41.07
CA ALA A 376 15.48 40.47 -40.73
C ALA A 376 16.31 39.21 -41.03
N ASN A 377 16.88 39.10 -42.23
CA ASN A 377 17.72 37.96 -42.61
C ASN A 377 18.99 37.84 -41.75
N THR A 378 19.59 38.96 -41.39
CA THR A 378 20.77 38.97 -40.51
C THR A 378 20.41 38.50 -39.11
N THR A 379 19.29 38.97 -38.57
CA THR A 379 18.78 38.58 -37.25
C THR A 379 18.33 37.11 -37.22
N TYR A 380 17.73 36.58 -38.28
CA TYR A 380 17.44 35.14 -38.40
C TYR A 380 18.71 34.29 -38.36
N LYS A 381 19.78 34.70 -39.05
CA LYS A 381 21.08 34.01 -38.98
C LYS A 381 21.67 34.05 -37.57
N GLN A 382 21.55 35.18 -36.87
CA GLN A 382 21.97 35.31 -35.47
C GLN A 382 21.18 34.34 -34.56
N SER A 383 19.87 34.25 -34.76
CA SER A 383 19.01 33.29 -34.04
C SER A 383 19.49 31.85 -34.21
N LEU A 384 19.79 31.45 -35.45
CA LEU A 384 20.31 30.11 -35.77
C LEU A 384 21.67 29.85 -35.12
N SER A 385 22.59 30.81 -35.19
CA SER A 385 23.91 30.66 -34.56
C SER A 385 23.80 30.54 -33.03
N TYR A 386 22.87 31.27 -32.41
CA TYR A 386 22.65 31.21 -30.97
C TYR A 386 22.04 29.85 -30.57
N HIS A 387 21.10 29.32 -31.35
CA HIS A 387 20.50 28.02 -31.10
C HIS A 387 21.50 26.85 -31.19
N GLN A 388 22.51 26.95 -32.06
CA GLN A 388 23.56 25.93 -32.18
C GLN A 388 24.59 25.95 -31.03
N GLN A 389 24.65 27.05 -30.27
CA GLN A 389 25.62 27.24 -29.19
C GLN A 389 25.02 27.00 -27.80
N ALA A 390 23.70 27.10 -27.65
CA ALA A 390 22.95 26.81 -26.44
C ALA A 390 22.59 25.32 -26.35
#